data_AF-A0A9P2R4S1-F1
#
_entry.id   AF-A0A9P2R4S1-F1
#
_cell.length_a   1.000
_cell.length_b   1.000
_cell.length_c   1.000
_cell.angle_alpha   90.00
_cell.angle_beta   90.00
_cell.angle_gamma   90.00
#
_symmetry.space_group_name_H-M   'P 1'
#
loop_
_entity.id
_entity.type
_entity.pdbx_description
1 polymer ?
#
loop_
_entity_poly.entity_id
_entity_poly.type
_entity_poly.pdbx_seq_one_letter_code
_entity_poly.pdbx_strand_id
1 'polypeptide(L)'
;MSEINYQALREKAEKATKGSYIVGHTSVNQHGNLTGVFVCQKWKGEPGGVIAECHVNCLVETDVQAYANAEFIAAFNPNVALALLDERERNQQYIKRRDQENEEIALTVGKLR
;
A
#
# COMPACT_ATOMS: atom_id res chain seq x y z
N MET A 1 -13.79 12.22 6.25
CA MET A 1 -13.10 11.06 5.63
C MET A 1 -14.09 9.92 5.60
N SER A 2 -14.28 9.26 4.45
CA SER A 2 -15.06 8.03 4.39
C SER A 2 -14.33 6.91 5.14
N GLU A 3 -15.09 6.00 5.75
CA GLU A 3 -14.52 4.82 6.39
C GLU A 3 -13.88 3.91 5.33
N ILE A 4 -12.66 3.43 5.59
CA ILE A 4 -11.95 2.52 4.70
C ILE A 4 -12.57 1.13 4.82
N ASN A 5 -13.03 0.56 3.71
CA ASN A 5 -13.43 -0.84 3.66
C ASN A 5 -12.20 -1.74 3.54
N TYR A 6 -11.70 -2.21 4.69
CA TYR A 6 -10.49 -3.04 4.78
C TYR A 6 -10.62 -4.39 4.08
N GLN A 7 -11.80 -5.03 4.13
CA GLN A 7 -12.02 -6.31 3.47
C GLN A 7 -11.98 -6.17 1.95
N ALA A 8 -12.65 -5.14 1.41
CA ALA A 8 -12.60 -4.85 -0.02
C ALA A 8 -11.18 -4.47 -0.48
N LEU A 9 -10.40 -3.80 0.37
CA LEU A 9 -9.00 -3.51 0.08
C LEU A 9 -8.15 -4.78 0.06
N ARG A 10 -8.33 -5.67 1.04
CA ARG A 10 -7.65 -6.98 1.10
C ARG A 10 -7.89 -7.80 -0.16
N GLU A 11 -9.16 -7.94 -0.57
CA GLU A 11 -9.52 -8.70 -1.77
C GLU A 11 -8.90 -8.13 -3.05
N LYS A 12 -8.81 -6.80 -3.17
CA LYS A 12 -8.14 -6.15 -4.29
C LYS A 12 -6.64 -6.44 -4.28
N ALA A 13 -6.00 -6.36 -3.11
CA ALA A 13 -4.57 -6.63 -2.98
C ALA A 13 -4.22 -8.11 -3.26
N GLU A 14 -5.05 -9.07 -2.81
CA GLU A 14 -4.84 -10.50 -3.06
C GLU A 14 -4.95 -10.87 -4.55
N LYS A 15 -5.83 -10.18 -5.30
CA LYS A 15 -6.05 -10.38 -6.73
C LYS A 15 -5.02 -9.64 -7.61
N ALA A 16 -4.37 -8.61 -7.08
CA ALA A 16 -3.37 -7.85 -7.81
C ALA A 16 -2.09 -8.67 -8.04
N THR A 17 -1.23 -8.19 -8.95
CA THR A 17 0.04 -8.85 -9.27
C THR A 17 0.90 -8.98 -8.01
N LYS A 18 1.26 -10.22 -7.67
CA LYS A 18 2.05 -10.49 -6.47
C LYS A 18 3.52 -10.11 -6.66
N GLY A 19 4.20 -9.87 -5.55
CA GLY A 19 5.65 -9.62 -5.52
C GLY A 19 6.00 -8.15 -5.38
N SER A 20 7.29 -7.86 -5.49
CA SER A 20 7.81 -6.49 -5.38
C SER A 20 7.67 -5.75 -6.69
N TYR A 21 7.36 -4.46 -6.59
CA TYR A 21 7.35 -3.53 -7.71
C TYR A 21 8.57 -2.60 -7.62
N ILE A 22 8.98 -2.07 -8.76
CA ILE A 22 10.05 -1.07 -8.88
C ILE A 22 9.69 -0.03 -9.94
N VAL A 23 10.31 1.13 -9.85
CA VAL A 23 10.29 2.11 -10.94
C VAL A 23 11.02 1.52 -12.15
N GLY A 24 10.34 1.55 -13.29
CA GLY A 24 10.81 0.99 -14.54
C GLY A 24 11.30 2.06 -15.51
N HIS A 25 11.03 1.84 -16.79
CA HIS A 25 11.45 2.74 -17.85
C HIS A 25 10.63 4.04 -17.87
N THR A 26 10.97 4.94 -18.79
CA THR A 26 10.23 6.18 -19.03
C THR A 26 9.77 6.28 -20.47
N SER A 27 8.63 6.94 -20.68
CA SER A 27 8.12 7.34 -21.99
C SER A 27 8.51 8.80 -22.25
N VAL A 28 8.94 9.11 -23.47
CA VAL A 28 9.30 10.47 -23.91
C VAL A 28 8.65 10.77 -25.25
N ASN A 29 8.27 12.03 -25.48
CA ASN A 29 7.76 12.46 -26.79
C ASN A 29 8.91 12.74 -27.79
N GLN A 30 8.54 13.07 -29.04
CA GLN A 30 9.50 13.39 -30.10
C GLN A 30 10.41 14.59 -29.82
N HIS A 31 10.07 15.43 -28.83
CA HIS A 31 10.85 16.59 -28.41
C HIS A 31 11.77 16.27 -27.23
N GLY A 32 11.77 15.03 -26.73
CA GLY A 32 12.56 14.59 -25.58
C GLY A 32 11.93 14.90 -24.22
N ASN A 33 10.68 15.39 -24.18
CA ASN A 33 10.00 15.67 -22.92
C ASN A 33 9.42 14.38 -22.35
N LEU A 34 9.51 14.21 -21.03
CA LEU A 34 8.91 13.10 -20.31
C LEU A 34 7.39 13.09 -20.51
N THR A 35 6.84 11.92 -20.82
CA THR A 35 5.39 11.70 -20.94
C THR A 35 4.87 10.67 -19.95
N GLY A 36 5.73 9.82 -19.41
CA GLY A 36 5.33 8.87 -18.37
C GLY A 36 6.50 8.14 -17.72
N VAL A 37 6.26 7.68 -16.49
CA VAL A 37 7.19 6.85 -15.71
C VAL A 37 6.49 5.53 -15.41
N PHE A 38 7.09 4.41 -15.76
CA PHE A 38 6.49 3.09 -15.58
C PHE A 38 6.75 2.53 -14.18
N VAL A 39 5.78 1.80 -13.65
CA VAL A 39 5.92 0.91 -12.50
C VAL A 39 5.91 -0.52 -13.01
N CYS A 40 6.96 -1.26 -12.72
CA CYS A 40 7.13 -2.63 -13.21
C CYS A 40 7.17 -3.63 -12.06
N GLN A 41 6.79 -4.87 -12.36
CA GLN A 41 7.09 -5.99 -11.49
C GLN A 41 8.60 -6.22 -11.49
N LYS A 42 9.21 -6.36 -10.32
CA LYS A 42 10.64 -6.70 -10.19
C LYS A 42 10.85 -8.15 -10.63
N TRP A 43 11.65 -8.36 -11.67
CA TRP A 43 12.01 -9.68 -12.17
C TRP A 43 13.52 -9.81 -12.25
N LYS A 44 14.10 -10.75 -11.48
CA LYS A 44 15.55 -10.97 -11.39
C LYS A 44 16.38 -9.71 -11.06
N GLY A 45 15.79 -8.76 -10.32
CA GLY A 45 16.46 -7.50 -9.97
C GLY A 45 16.08 -6.32 -10.86
N GLU A 46 15.55 -6.58 -12.04
CA GLU A 46 15.31 -5.60 -13.10
C GLU A 46 13.82 -5.33 -13.33
N PRO A 47 13.48 -4.20 -14.00
CA PRO A 47 12.11 -3.93 -14.44
C PRO A 47 11.63 -5.03 -15.40
N GLY A 48 10.66 -5.80 -14.96
CA GLY A 48 9.97 -6.81 -15.76
C GLY A 48 8.72 -6.23 -16.44
N GLY A 49 7.61 -6.96 -16.35
CA GLY A 49 6.33 -6.54 -16.92
C GLY A 49 5.81 -5.23 -16.32
N VAL A 50 5.27 -4.37 -17.18
CA VAL A 50 4.64 -3.10 -16.79
C VAL A 50 3.34 -3.38 -16.03
N ILE A 51 3.17 -2.74 -14.88
CA ILE A 51 1.98 -2.81 -14.03
C ILE A 51 1.13 -1.55 -14.16
N ALA A 52 1.80 -0.38 -14.18
CA ALA A 52 1.15 0.91 -14.30
C ALA A 52 2.08 1.92 -14.99
N GLU A 53 1.51 3.01 -15.50
CA GLU A 53 2.24 4.18 -16.00
C GLU A 53 1.73 5.43 -15.28
N CYS A 54 2.67 6.22 -14.76
CA CYS A 54 2.39 7.53 -14.19
C CYS A 54 2.64 8.59 -15.25
N HIS A 55 1.58 9.14 -15.83
CA HIS A 55 1.67 10.13 -16.90
C HIS A 55 2.07 11.51 -16.39
N VAL A 56 2.95 12.18 -17.15
CA VAL A 56 3.10 13.63 -17.10
C VAL A 56 1.89 14.24 -17.80
N ASN A 57 1.10 15.03 -17.07
CA ASN A 57 -0.14 15.63 -17.56
C ASN A 57 -0.38 16.99 -16.89
N CYS A 58 -1.47 17.67 -17.21
CA CYS A 58 -1.76 19.02 -16.72
C CYS A 58 -1.93 19.15 -15.19
N LEU A 59 -2.07 18.04 -14.47
CA LEU A 59 -2.16 18.00 -12.99
C LEU A 59 -0.87 17.55 -12.33
N VAL A 60 0.17 17.24 -13.13
CA VAL A 60 1.51 16.90 -12.67
C VAL A 60 2.39 18.11 -12.97
N GLU A 61 2.80 18.82 -11.92
CA GLU A 61 3.48 20.12 -12.07
C GLU A 61 4.92 19.97 -12.58
N THR A 62 5.56 18.83 -12.28
CA THR A 62 6.95 18.56 -12.66
C THR A 62 7.16 17.09 -12.99
N ASP A 63 8.18 16.81 -13.81
CA ASP A 63 8.65 15.45 -14.08
C ASP A 63 8.99 14.69 -12.78
N VAL A 64 9.56 15.39 -11.79
CA VAL A 64 9.87 14.83 -10.46
C VAL A 64 8.62 14.26 -9.78
N GLN A 65 7.48 14.91 -9.95
CA GLN A 65 6.22 14.42 -9.37
C GLN A 65 5.71 13.15 -10.10
N ALA A 66 5.95 13.00 -11.40
CA ALA A 66 5.65 11.75 -12.10
C ALA A 66 6.51 10.58 -11.56
N TYR A 67 7.79 10.82 -11.31
CA TYR A 67 8.67 9.85 -10.63
C TYR A 67 8.19 9.53 -9.22
N ALA A 68 7.87 10.55 -8.41
CA ALA A 68 7.38 10.36 -7.05
C ALA A 68 6.09 9.52 -7.01
N ASN A 69 5.19 9.71 -7.98
CA ASN A 69 3.98 8.88 -8.11
C ASN A 69 4.32 7.42 -8.41
N ALA A 70 5.27 7.17 -9.32
CA ALA A 70 5.71 5.82 -9.65
C ALA A 70 6.42 5.14 -8.45
N GLU A 71 7.27 5.88 -7.74
CA GLU A 71 7.93 5.41 -6.51
C GLU A 71 6.93 5.07 -5.42
N PHE A 72 5.91 5.91 -5.22
CA PHE A 72 4.85 5.65 -4.26
C PHE A 72 4.09 4.36 -4.59
N ILE A 73 3.67 4.16 -5.84
CA ILE A 73 2.96 2.94 -6.26
C ILE A 73 3.87 1.71 -6.13
N ALA A 74 5.16 1.83 -6.47
CA ALA A 74 6.11 0.74 -6.35
C ALA A 74 6.33 0.32 -4.88
N ALA A 75 6.45 1.31 -3.99
CA ALA A 75 6.60 1.10 -2.55
C ALA A 75 5.31 0.55 -1.91
N PHE A 76 4.15 1.09 -2.29
CA PHE A 76 2.83 0.70 -1.79
C PHE A 76 2.18 -0.40 -2.65
N ASN A 77 2.96 -1.44 -2.95
CA ASN A 77 2.50 -2.59 -3.73
C ASN A 77 1.55 -3.51 -2.90
N PRO A 78 0.86 -4.48 -3.53
CA PRO A 78 -0.10 -5.34 -2.86
C PRO A 78 0.45 -6.09 -1.63
N ASN A 79 1.73 -6.49 -1.65
CA ASN A 79 2.33 -7.18 -0.50
C ASN A 79 2.40 -6.25 0.73
N VAL A 80 2.76 -4.98 0.53
CA VAL A 80 2.81 -3.99 1.61
C VAL A 80 1.41 -3.69 2.13
N ALA A 81 0.42 -3.54 1.24
CA ALA A 81 -0.97 -3.35 1.65
C ALA A 81 -1.47 -4.53 2.53
N LEU A 82 -1.20 -5.77 2.13
CA LEU A 82 -1.58 -6.96 2.92
C LEU A 82 -0.86 -7.01 4.26
N ALA A 83 0.44 -6.72 4.31
CA ALA A 83 1.20 -6.70 5.56
C ALA A 83 0.64 -5.67 6.56
N LEU A 84 0.27 -4.48 6.08
CA LEU A 84 -0.35 -3.44 6.91
C LEU A 84 -1.74 -3.86 7.42
N LEU A 85 -2.53 -4.55 6.59
CA LEU A 85 -3.82 -5.09 7.00
C LEU A 85 -3.67 -6.19 8.06
N ASP A 86 -2.70 -7.09 7.91
CA ASP A 86 -2.39 -8.14 8.88
C ASP A 86 -1.90 -7.56 10.22
N GLU A 87 -1.06 -6.52 10.17
CA GLU A 87 -0.64 -5.80 11.37
C GLU A 87 -1.83 -5.14 12.07
N ARG A 88 -2.70 -4.48 11.32
CA ARG A 88 -3.90 -3.85 11.86
C ARG A 88 -4.81 -4.87 12.53
N GLU A 89 -5.08 -6.01 11.91
CA GLU A 89 -5.92 -7.07 12.47
C GLU A 89 -5.33 -7.63 13.77
N ARG A 90 -4.01 -7.88 13.81
CA ARG A 90 -3.32 -8.30 15.04
C ARG A 90 -3.44 -7.26 16.16
N ASN A 91 -3.27 -5.98 15.84
CA ASN A 91 -3.39 -4.89 16.81
C ASN A 91 -4.83 -4.78 17.36
N GLN A 92 -5.84 -4.95 16.51
CA GLN A 92 -7.25 -4.97 16.95
C GLN A 92 -7.54 -6.15 17.88
N GLN A 93 -7.01 -7.33 17.58
CA GLN A 93 -7.15 -8.49 18.46
C GLN A 93 -6.45 -8.29 19.80
N TYR A 94 -5.27 -7.64 19.81
CA TYR A 94 -4.54 -7.32 21.02
C TYR A 94 -5.35 -6.40 21.95
N ILE A 95 -5.93 -5.32 21.40
CA ILE A 95 -6.76 -4.38 22.16
C ILE A 95 -7.95 -5.11 22.78
N LYS A 96 -8.68 -5.92 22.00
CA LYS A 96 -9.82 -6.70 22.51
C LYS A 96 -9.44 -7.62 23.68
N ARG A 97 -8.30 -8.31 23.61
CA ARG A 97 -7.82 -9.15 24.71
C ARG A 97 -7.50 -8.34 25.96
N ARG A 98 -6.87 -7.17 25.80
CA ARG A 98 -6.56 -6.27 26.92
C ARG A 98 -7.82 -5.71 27.57
N ASP A 99 -8.82 -5.36 26.78
CA ASP A 99 -10.10 -4.89 27.29
C ASP A 99 -10.80 -5.99 28.12
N GLN A 100 -10.85 -7.21 27.59
CA GLN A 100 -11.41 -8.36 28.31
C GLN A 100 -10.66 -8.65 29.62
N GLU A 101 -9.32 -8.68 29.59
CA GLU A 101 -8.50 -8.89 30.78
C GLU A 101 -8.76 -7.79 31.85
N ASN A 102 -8.89 -6.53 31.42
CA ASN A 102 -9.20 -5.42 32.31
C ASN A 102 -10.60 -5.55 32.93
N GLU A 103 -11.59 -6.01 32.17
CA GLU A 103 -12.95 -6.29 32.68
C GLU A 103 -12.93 -7.41 33.72
N GLU A 104 -12.21 -8.50 33.46
CA GLU A 104 -12.06 -9.63 34.41
C GLU A 104 -11.37 -9.19 35.71
N ILE A 105 -10.35 -8.34 35.62
CA ILE A 105 -9.68 -7.73 36.78
C ILE A 105 -10.66 -6.86 37.56
N ALA A 106 -11.42 -5.98 36.89
CA ALA A 106 -12.39 -5.10 37.55
C ALA A 106 -13.47 -5.89 38.30
N LEU A 107 -13.98 -6.97 37.71
CA LEU A 107 -14.94 -7.88 38.34
C LEU A 107 -14.35 -8.58 39.57
N THR A 108 -13.09 -8.99 39.51
CA THR A 108 -12.40 -9.64 40.63
C THR A 108 -12.19 -8.68 41.79
N VAL A 109 -11.73 -7.46 41.51
CA VAL A 109 -11.52 -6.41 42.53
C VAL A 109 -12.85 -5.99 43.17
N GLY A 110 -13.93 -5.92 42.38
CA GLY A 110 -15.27 -5.59 42.89
C GLY A 110 -15.81 -6.62 43.89
N LYS A 111 -15.42 -7.90 43.78
CA LYS A 111 -15.82 -8.97 44.73
C LYS A 111 -15.04 -8.96 46.04
N LEU A 112 -13.94 -8.22 46.13
CA LEU A 112 -13.08 -8.13 47.31
C LEU A 112 -13.43 -6.94 48.24
N ARG A 113 -14.46 -6.17 47.91
CA ARG A 113 -14.99 -5.05 48.70
C ARG A 113 -16.35 -5.40 49.27
#